data_AF-A0A388PFV8-F1
#
_entry.id   AF-A0A388PFV8-F1
#
_cell.length_a   1.000
_cell.length_b   1.000
_cell.length_c   1.000
_cell.angle_alpha   90.00
_cell.angle_beta   90.00
_cell.angle_gamma   90.00
#
_symmetry.space_group_name_H-M   'P 1'
#
loop_
_entity.id
_entity.type
_entity.pdbx_description
1 polymer ?
#
loop_
_entity_poly.entity_id
_entity_poly.type
_entity_poly.pdbx_seq_one_letter_code
_entity_poly.pdbx_strand_id
1 'polypeptide(L)'
;MSANGTESKPSPISGLGLFATRTFAAGERITAYSGVLLNTPPDVCTPGQPTYLLEIRPGVWLDGSTPENPARHANHSCLPNSELILDTAAGHPWLVAFRAIVANEEITFDYGFSLAESLFHPCKCGAKDCVGRIIAAPLRPALRRHLRFSRRRD
;
A
#
# COMPACT_ATOMS: atom_id res chain seq x y z
N MET A 1 -17.39 -13.21 -5.30
CA MET A 1 -17.18 -13.04 -6.76
C MET A 1 -15.76 -12.55 -6.93
N SER A 2 -14.81 -13.42 -7.32
CA SER A 2 -13.39 -13.06 -7.38
C SER A 2 -13.14 -12.12 -8.56
N ALA A 3 -12.69 -10.90 -8.26
CA ALA A 3 -12.28 -9.93 -9.26
C ALA A 3 -10.98 -10.42 -9.94
N ASN A 4 -11.03 -10.75 -11.23
CA ASN A 4 -9.88 -10.88 -12.15
C ASN A 4 -8.59 -11.54 -11.61
N GLY A 5 -8.70 -12.59 -10.79
CA GLY A 5 -7.53 -13.30 -10.25
C GLY A 5 -7.06 -12.83 -8.87
N THR A 6 -7.90 -12.11 -8.13
CA THR A 6 -7.63 -11.69 -6.75
C THR A 6 -8.77 -12.04 -5.80
N GLU A 7 -8.44 -12.17 -4.52
CA GLU A 7 -9.38 -12.37 -3.42
C GLU A 7 -8.95 -11.60 -2.17
N SER A 8 -9.88 -11.29 -1.28
CA SER A 8 -9.58 -10.69 0.02
C SER A 8 -9.76 -11.73 1.13
N LYS A 9 -8.75 -11.88 1.99
CA LYS A 9 -8.78 -12.80 3.13
C LYS A 9 -7.97 -12.24 4.31
N PRO A 10 -8.11 -12.78 5.53
CA PRO A 10 -7.33 -12.33 6.67
C PRO A 10 -5.83 -12.34 6.37
N SER A 11 -5.15 -11.24 6.72
CA SER A 11 -3.72 -11.05 6.47
C SER A 11 -2.89 -11.18 7.75
N PRO A 12 -1.70 -11.77 7.67
CA PRO A 12 -0.73 -11.72 8.77
C PRO A 12 -0.15 -10.31 9.00
N ILE A 13 -0.25 -9.39 8.02
CA ILE A 13 0.28 -8.02 8.12
C ILE A 13 -0.70 -7.14 8.89
N SER A 14 -1.94 -7.03 8.39
CA SER A 14 -2.98 -6.19 8.98
C SER A 14 -4.36 -6.56 8.43
N GLY A 15 -5.33 -6.79 9.33
CA GLY A 15 -6.76 -6.95 8.96
C GLY A 15 -6.99 -7.92 7.80
N LEU A 16 -7.49 -7.40 6.69
CA LEU A 16 -7.61 -8.11 5.42
C LEU A 16 -6.43 -7.79 4.51
N GLY A 17 -6.00 -8.77 3.73
CA GLY A 17 -5.03 -8.64 2.65
C GLY A 17 -5.67 -8.95 1.31
N LEU A 18 -5.10 -8.40 0.24
CA LEU A 18 -5.38 -8.78 -1.13
C LEU A 18 -4.43 -9.90 -1.54
N PHE A 19 -4.96 -11.02 -2.01
CA PHE A 19 -4.17 -12.18 -2.40
C PHE A 19 -4.44 -12.57 -3.84
N ALA A 20 -3.40 -13.08 -4.51
CA ALA A 20 -3.50 -13.60 -5.86
C ALA A 20 -4.20 -14.98 -5.85
N THR A 21 -5.16 -15.20 -6.74
CA THR A 21 -5.78 -16.53 -6.96
C THR A 21 -5.20 -17.27 -8.17
N ARG A 22 -4.31 -16.60 -8.91
CA ARG A 22 -3.51 -17.13 -10.02
C ARG A 22 -2.13 -16.49 -10.02
N THR A 23 -1.24 -16.98 -10.86
CA THR A 23 0.04 -16.31 -11.10
C THR A 23 -0.15 -15.04 -11.94
N PHE A 24 0.49 -13.95 -11.55
CA PHE A 24 0.66 -12.72 -12.33
C PHE A 24 2.11 -12.62 -12.80
N ALA A 25 2.33 -12.20 -14.04
CA ALA A 25 3.64 -11.93 -14.59
C ALA A 25 4.17 -10.55 -14.16
N ALA A 26 5.49 -10.35 -14.28
CA ALA A 26 6.07 -9.02 -14.13
C ALA A 26 5.53 -8.06 -15.21
N GLY A 27 5.20 -6.84 -14.81
CA GLY A 27 4.53 -5.83 -15.62
C GLY A 27 3.02 -5.99 -15.76
N GLU A 28 2.42 -7.06 -15.21
CA GLU A 28 1.00 -7.34 -15.37
C GLU A 28 0.13 -6.46 -14.45
N ARG A 29 -0.96 -5.93 -15.00
CA ARG A 29 -1.99 -5.21 -14.23
C ARG A 29 -2.79 -6.20 -13.41
N ILE A 30 -2.81 -6.00 -12.09
CA ILE A 30 -3.48 -6.87 -11.13
C ILE A 30 -4.94 -6.43 -10.98
N THR A 31 -5.16 -5.21 -10.49
CA THR A 31 -6.48 -4.63 -10.28
C THR A 31 -6.38 -3.10 -10.27
N ALA A 32 -7.45 -2.44 -10.70
CA ALA A 32 -7.59 -1.00 -10.52
C ALA A 32 -7.79 -0.67 -9.04
N TYR A 33 -7.26 0.48 -8.62
CA TYR A 33 -7.60 1.11 -7.35
C TYR A 33 -8.75 2.09 -7.62
N SER A 34 -9.97 1.55 -7.55
CA SER A 34 -11.20 2.28 -7.84
C SER A 34 -11.64 3.11 -6.64
N GLY A 35 -12.34 4.21 -6.88
CA GLY A 35 -12.81 5.07 -5.80
C GLY A 35 -13.47 6.35 -6.30
N VAL A 36 -13.86 7.20 -5.35
CA VAL A 36 -14.46 8.51 -5.61
C VAL A 36 -13.35 9.57 -5.65
N LEU A 37 -13.34 10.42 -6.67
CA LEU A 37 -12.41 11.55 -6.74
C LEU A 37 -12.88 12.70 -5.86
N LEU A 38 -11.97 13.25 -5.07
CA LEU A 38 -12.19 14.39 -4.20
C LEU A 38 -11.23 15.52 -4.60
N ASN A 39 -11.74 16.74 -4.72
CA ASN A 39 -10.95 17.94 -5.09
C ASN A 39 -10.56 18.80 -3.89
N THR A 40 -10.82 18.30 -2.69
CA THR A 40 -10.45 18.92 -1.43
C THR A 40 -9.68 17.88 -0.62
N PRO A 41 -8.70 18.30 0.20
CA PRO A 41 -8.05 17.38 1.12
C PRO A 41 -9.14 16.73 2.00
N PRO A 42 -9.20 15.40 2.06
CA PRO A 42 -10.16 14.72 2.89
C PRO A 42 -9.93 15.13 4.33
N ASP A 43 -11.02 15.40 5.05
CA ASP A 43 -10.92 15.58 6.48
C ASP A 43 -10.54 14.23 7.10
N VAL A 44 -9.66 14.28 8.09
CA VAL A 44 -9.14 13.17 8.92
C VAL A 44 -8.20 12.09 8.32
N CYS A 45 -7.00 12.08 8.90
CA CYS A 45 -6.28 10.87 9.32
C CYS A 45 -6.69 10.58 10.78
N THR A 46 -7.70 9.75 11.02
CA THR A 46 -8.04 9.34 12.39
C THR A 46 -7.04 8.27 12.83
N PRO A 47 -6.25 8.48 13.91
CA PRO A 47 -5.26 7.51 14.34
C PRO A 47 -5.90 6.14 14.57
N GLY A 48 -5.39 5.10 13.90
CA GLY A 48 -5.86 3.72 14.05
C GLY A 48 -7.04 3.31 13.17
N GLN A 49 -7.53 4.16 12.26
CA GLN A 49 -8.47 3.74 11.22
C GLN A 49 -7.73 3.43 9.92
N PRO A 50 -8.17 2.40 9.15
CA PRO A 50 -7.63 2.16 7.81
C PRO A 50 -8.00 3.34 6.90
N THR A 51 -6.97 3.97 6.33
CA THR A 51 -7.13 5.04 5.35
C THR A 51 -7.01 4.45 3.95
N TYR A 52 -8.07 4.62 3.14
CA TYR A 52 -8.11 4.23 1.72
C TYR A 52 -7.95 5.44 0.79
N LEU A 53 -7.34 6.52 1.32
CA LEU A 53 -7.16 7.79 0.63
C LEU A 53 -5.80 7.80 -0.07
N LEU A 54 -5.82 8.17 -1.34
CA LEU A 54 -4.62 8.34 -2.15
C LEU A 54 -4.62 9.73 -2.79
N GLU A 55 -3.56 10.50 -2.60
CA GLU A 55 -3.35 11.69 -3.44
C GLU A 55 -2.80 11.25 -4.79
N ILE A 56 -3.62 11.34 -5.85
CA ILE A 56 -3.22 10.89 -7.19
C ILE A 56 -2.56 12.01 -8.00
N ARG A 57 -2.86 13.27 -7.66
CA ARG A 57 -2.24 14.50 -8.20
C ARG A 57 -2.35 15.58 -7.12
N PRO A 58 -1.51 16.64 -7.17
CA PRO A 58 -1.60 17.73 -6.20
C PRO A 58 -3.02 18.27 -6.05
N GLY A 59 -3.61 18.12 -4.86
CA GLY A 59 -4.97 18.57 -4.54
C GLY A 59 -6.11 17.69 -5.08
N VAL A 60 -5.79 16.57 -5.76
CA VAL A 60 -6.77 15.58 -6.23
C VAL A 60 -6.55 14.27 -5.51
N TRP A 61 -7.56 13.90 -4.73
CA TRP A 61 -7.57 12.72 -3.89
C TRP A 61 -8.51 11.67 -4.46
N LEU A 62 -8.24 10.41 -4.17
CA LEU A 62 -9.08 9.27 -4.48
C LEU A 62 -9.41 8.56 -3.19
N ASP A 63 -10.71 8.46 -2.87
CA ASP A 63 -11.24 7.67 -1.77
C ASP A 63 -11.65 6.28 -2.28
N GLY A 64 -10.82 5.29 -1.95
CA GLY A 64 -11.00 3.89 -2.33
C GLY A 64 -11.80 3.06 -1.32
N SER A 65 -12.54 3.68 -0.40
CA SER A 65 -13.35 2.98 0.61
C SER A 65 -14.52 2.17 0.04
N THR A 66 -14.79 2.29 -1.27
CA THR A 66 -15.92 1.64 -1.92
C THR A 66 -15.78 0.11 -1.89
N PRO A 67 -16.88 -0.64 -1.63
CA PRO A 67 -16.87 -2.11 -1.59
C PRO A 67 -16.36 -2.77 -2.88
N GLU A 68 -16.50 -2.09 -4.01
CA GLU A 68 -16.11 -2.53 -5.35
C GLU A 68 -14.60 -2.44 -5.59
N ASN A 69 -13.83 -1.78 -4.70
CA ASN A 69 -12.39 -1.67 -4.80
C ASN A 69 -11.68 -2.81 -4.04
N PRO A 70 -11.30 -3.94 -4.68
CA PRO A 70 -10.53 -4.97 -4.00
C PRO A 70 -9.13 -4.49 -3.63
N ALA A 71 -8.57 -3.52 -4.37
CA ALA A 71 -7.23 -2.99 -4.13
C ALA A 71 -7.09 -2.30 -2.76
N ARG A 72 -8.20 -1.89 -2.14
CA ARG A 72 -8.21 -1.29 -0.79
C ARG A 72 -7.64 -2.21 0.29
N HIS A 73 -7.62 -3.53 0.06
CA HIS A 73 -7.06 -4.51 0.98
C HIS A 73 -5.59 -4.86 0.67
N ALA A 74 -4.96 -4.28 -0.36
CA ALA A 74 -3.55 -4.51 -0.61
C ALA A 74 -2.72 -3.83 0.49
N ASN A 75 -2.01 -4.64 1.29
CA ASN A 75 -1.30 -4.15 2.46
C ASN A 75 0.04 -3.50 2.12
N HIS A 76 0.56 -2.74 3.08
CA HIS A 76 1.91 -2.21 2.99
C HIS A 76 2.97 -3.30 3.18
N SER A 77 4.00 -3.28 2.32
CA SER A 77 5.26 -3.96 2.59
C SER A 77 6.46 -3.07 2.32
N CYS A 78 7.50 -3.18 3.16
CA CYS A 78 8.80 -2.56 2.93
C CYS A 78 9.60 -3.25 1.80
N LEU A 79 9.21 -4.48 1.45
CA LEU A 79 9.68 -5.22 0.27
C LEU A 79 8.44 -5.70 -0.51
N PRO A 80 7.77 -4.79 -1.25
CA PRO A 80 6.52 -5.11 -1.93
C PRO A 80 6.73 -6.07 -3.12
N ASN A 81 5.64 -6.47 -3.76
CA ASN A 81 5.65 -7.22 -5.02
C ASN A 81 4.86 -6.55 -6.14
N SER A 82 4.12 -5.48 -5.81
CA SER A 82 3.45 -4.61 -6.76
C SER A 82 3.72 -3.14 -6.45
N GLU A 83 3.42 -2.29 -7.42
CA GLU A 83 3.44 -0.83 -7.30
C GLU A 83 2.13 -0.25 -7.79
N LEU A 84 1.80 0.95 -7.32
CA LEU A 84 0.62 1.68 -7.77
C LEU A 84 1.02 2.65 -8.89
N ILE A 85 0.55 2.39 -10.11
CA ILE A 85 0.84 3.21 -11.29
C ILE A 85 -0.41 3.99 -11.68
N LEU A 86 -0.29 5.31 -11.77
CA LEU A 86 -1.35 6.15 -12.32
C LEU A 86 -1.37 6.01 -13.85
N ASP A 87 -2.38 5.32 -14.39
CA ASP A 87 -2.63 5.31 -15.82
C ASP A 87 -3.33 6.62 -16.21
N THR A 88 -2.58 7.55 -16.81
CA THR A 88 -3.09 8.86 -17.22
C THR A 88 -4.14 8.77 -18.33
N ALA A 89 -4.17 7.69 -19.11
CA ALA A 89 -5.16 7.47 -20.16
C ALA A 89 -6.45 6.85 -19.61
N ALA A 90 -6.35 5.93 -18.64
CA ALA A 90 -7.50 5.29 -18.01
C ALA A 90 -8.11 6.08 -16.84
N GLY A 91 -7.43 7.11 -16.34
CA GLY A 91 -7.93 8.01 -15.30
C GLY A 91 -7.91 7.46 -13.87
N HIS A 92 -7.50 6.21 -13.68
CA HIS A 92 -7.45 5.54 -12.37
C HIS A 92 -6.10 4.84 -12.13
N PRO A 93 -5.60 4.82 -10.89
CA PRO A 93 -4.41 4.05 -10.54
C PRO A 93 -4.63 2.54 -10.65
N TRP A 94 -3.58 1.81 -10.97
CA TRP A 94 -3.56 0.34 -11.04
C TRP A 94 -2.46 -0.22 -10.17
N LEU A 95 -2.76 -1.32 -9.47
CA LEU A 95 -1.72 -2.18 -8.92
C LEU A 95 -1.11 -2.98 -10.07
N VAL A 96 0.20 -2.84 -10.24
CA VAL A 96 0.98 -3.52 -11.28
C VAL A 96 2.06 -4.34 -10.60
N ALA A 97 2.15 -5.62 -10.97
CA ALA A 97 3.19 -6.50 -10.47
C ALA A 97 4.53 -6.10 -11.10
N PHE A 98 5.59 -5.88 -10.33
CA PHE A 98 6.93 -5.65 -10.90
C PHE A 98 7.80 -6.92 -10.91
N ARG A 99 7.33 -7.99 -10.29
CA ARG A 99 7.87 -9.35 -10.39
C ARG A 99 6.71 -10.35 -10.52
N ALA A 100 7.01 -11.62 -10.80
CA ALA A 100 5.99 -12.65 -10.72
C ALA A 100 5.39 -12.73 -9.29
N ILE A 101 4.06 -12.82 -9.21
CA ILE A 101 3.30 -13.04 -7.97
C ILE A 101 2.56 -14.35 -8.14
N VAL A 102 2.87 -15.35 -7.32
CA VAL A 102 2.27 -16.68 -7.45
C VAL A 102 0.90 -16.75 -6.80
N ALA A 103 0.09 -17.75 -7.17
CA ALA A 103 -1.18 -17.98 -6.49
C ALA A 103 -0.98 -18.16 -4.98
N ASN A 104 -1.90 -17.61 -4.20
CA ASN A 104 -1.91 -17.50 -2.74
C ASN A 104 -0.87 -16.55 -2.13
N GLU A 105 -0.09 -15.83 -2.93
CA GLU A 105 0.79 -14.78 -2.42
C GLU A 105 0.00 -13.50 -2.13
N GLU A 106 0.32 -12.81 -1.02
CA GLU A 106 -0.28 -11.52 -0.68
C GLU A 106 0.30 -10.42 -1.58
N ILE A 107 -0.57 -9.66 -2.24
CA ILE A 107 -0.24 -8.52 -3.06
C ILE A 107 -0.03 -7.32 -2.15
N THR A 108 1.16 -6.75 -2.19
CA THR A 108 1.56 -5.63 -1.31
C THR A 108 2.29 -4.56 -2.10
N PHE A 109 2.11 -3.31 -1.68
CA PHE A 109 2.76 -2.15 -2.29
C PHE A 109 3.32 -1.19 -1.22
N ASP A 110 4.12 -0.22 -1.64
CA ASP A 110 4.59 0.85 -0.76
C ASP A 110 3.53 1.95 -0.66
N TYR A 111 3.04 2.23 0.55
CA TYR A 111 2.02 3.27 0.75
C TYR A 111 2.57 4.69 0.57
N GLY A 112 3.89 4.87 0.56
CA GLY A 112 4.48 6.18 0.29
C GLY A 112 4.30 7.20 1.42
N PHE A 113 3.98 6.77 2.65
CA PHE A 113 3.76 7.66 3.78
C PHE A 113 4.95 8.58 4.04
N SER A 114 4.64 9.84 4.36
CA SER A 114 5.57 10.84 4.82
C SER A 114 6.16 10.49 6.20
N LEU A 115 7.18 11.25 6.62
CA LEU A 115 7.74 11.09 7.96
C LEU A 115 6.69 11.35 9.05
N ALA A 116 5.83 12.36 8.89
CA ALA A 116 4.80 12.70 9.86
C ALA A 116 3.78 11.57 10.03
N GLU A 117 3.29 11.01 8.92
CA GLU A 117 2.36 9.86 8.95
C GLU A 117 3.02 8.63 9.58
N SER A 118 4.30 8.39 9.30
CA SER A 118 5.03 7.23 9.84
C SER A 118 5.07 7.19 11.38
N LEU A 119 4.93 8.34 12.05
CA LEU A 119 4.93 8.43 13.52
C LEU A 119 3.71 7.75 14.16
N PHE A 120 2.62 7.59 13.41
CA PHE A 120 1.38 6.99 13.88
C PHE A 120 1.13 5.58 13.31
N HIS A 121 1.95 5.15 12.34
CA HIS A 121 1.72 3.92 11.58
C HIS A 121 2.89 2.92 11.72
N PRO A 122 2.87 2.04 12.74
CA PRO A 122 3.86 0.97 12.85
C PRO A 122 3.72 -0.05 11.72
N CYS A 123 4.84 -0.54 11.20
CA CYS A 123 4.84 -1.52 10.11
C CYS A 123 5.00 -2.95 10.64
N LYS A 124 4.14 -3.85 10.17
CA LYS A 124 4.10 -5.29 10.51
C LYS A 124 4.39 -6.21 9.32
N CYS A 125 4.95 -5.68 8.22
CA CYS A 125 5.10 -6.42 6.97
C CYS A 125 6.06 -7.63 7.01
N GLY A 126 6.88 -7.77 8.05
CA GLY A 126 7.82 -8.90 8.19
C GLY A 126 9.05 -8.87 7.26
N ALA A 127 9.21 -7.86 6.39
CA ALA A 127 10.37 -7.76 5.52
C ALA A 127 11.69 -7.63 6.32
N LYS A 128 12.75 -8.33 5.88
CA LYS A 128 14.08 -8.38 6.52
C LYS A 128 14.66 -6.99 6.82
N ASP A 129 14.39 -6.03 5.94
CA ASP A 129 14.91 -4.66 6.00
C ASP A 129 13.84 -3.62 6.44
N CYS A 130 12.76 -4.08 7.06
CA CYS A 130 11.73 -3.21 7.61
C CYS A 130 12.31 -2.27 8.69
N VAL A 131 11.93 -0.99 8.65
CA VAL A 131 12.33 0.03 9.64
C VAL A 131 11.31 0.16 10.79
N GLY A 132 10.34 -0.74 10.87
CA GLY A 132 9.30 -0.80 11.91
C GLY A 132 8.18 0.25 11.76
N ARG A 133 8.23 1.09 10.73
CA ARG A 133 7.28 2.16 10.44
C ARG A 133 6.89 2.15 8.98
N ILE A 134 5.63 2.46 8.66
CA ILE A 134 5.18 2.64 7.29
C ILE A 134 5.70 4.00 6.83
N ILE A 135 6.64 3.98 5.87
CA ILE A 135 7.26 5.18 5.31
C ILE A 135 7.74 4.88 3.88
N ALA A 136 7.67 5.90 3.03
CA ALA A 136 8.12 5.83 1.64
C ALA A 136 9.55 5.30 1.51
N ALA A 137 9.79 4.41 0.54
CA ALA A 137 11.09 3.80 0.30
C ALA A 137 12.30 4.76 0.33
N PRO A 138 12.26 5.96 -0.31
CA PRO A 138 13.39 6.89 -0.30
C PRO A 138 13.78 7.40 1.10
N LEU A 139 12.85 7.41 2.04
CA LEU A 139 13.06 7.94 3.40
C LEU A 139 13.58 6.86 4.37
N ARG A 140 13.44 5.57 4.05
CA ARG A 140 13.84 4.46 4.92
C ARG A 140 15.32 4.49 5.33
N PRO A 141 16.30 4.78 4.44
CA PRO A 141 17.71 4.83 4.83
C PRO A 141 17.99 5.93 5.87
N ALA A 142 17.37 7.11 5.70
CA ALA A 142 17.53 8.22 6.63
C ALA A 142 16.94 7.87 8.01
N LEU A 143 15.71 7.34 8.04
CA LEU A 143 15.06 6.91 9.28
C LEU A 143 15.88 5.82 9.98
N ARG A 144 16.36 4.82 9.24
CA ARG A 144 17.21 3.74 9.78
C ARG A 144 18.48 4.29 10.44
N ARG A 145 19.14 5.29 9.83
CA ARG A 145 20.30 5.94 10.43
C ARG A 145 19.93 6.62 11.75
N HIS A 146 18.85 7.40 11.80
CA HIS A 146 18.42 8.05 13.04
C HIS A 146 18.07 7.04 14.14
N LEU A 147 17.32 5.98 13.84
CA LEU A 147 16.95 4.95 14.83
C LEU A 147 18.18 4.24 15.43
N ARG A 148 19.28 4.11 14.69
CA ARG A 148 20.55 3.56 15.23
C ARG A 148 21.16 4.46 16.30
N PHE A 149 21.09 5.78 16.14
CA PHE A 149 21.62 6.74 17.11
C PHE A 149 20.68 6.97 18.30
N SER A 150 19.38 6.72 18.13
CA SER A 150 18.36 6.87 19.18
C SER A 150 18.19 5.62 20.07
N ARG A 151 18.80 4.48 19.72
CA ARG A 151 18.84 3.33 20.64
C ARG A 151 19.61 3.75 21.89
N ARG A 152 19.01 3.54 23.07
CA ARG A 152 19.74 3.68 24.34
C ARG A 152 20.99 2.82 24.23
N ARG A 153 22.14 3.43 24.51
CA ARG A 153 23.35 2.66 24.81
C ARG A 153 23.11 2.12 26.21
N ASP A 154 22.86 0.82 26.28
CA ASP A 154 22.82 0.06 27.53
C ASP A 154 24.14 0.23 28.28
#